data_AF-A0A399F6D4-F1
#
_entry.id   AF-A0A399F6D4-F1
#
_cell.length_a   1.000
_cell.length_b   1.000
_cell.length_c   1.000
_cell.angle_alpha   90.00
_cell.angle_beta   90.00
_cell.angle_gamma   90.00
#
_symmetry.space_group_name_H-M   'P 1'
#
loop_
_entity.id
_entity.type
_entity.pdbx_description
1 polymer ?
#
loop_
_entity_poly.entity_id
_entity_poly.type
_entity_poly.pdbx_seq_one_letter_code
_entity_poly.pdbx_strand_id
1 'polypeptide(L)'
;MLELLTNAPAQWPKVLVERIIPSDAPEVRKANQLMFATTVETLFRKSGLEVLEADVLRVTKEGVVEIPLRVRAPDGEYDLFFYPIADARAAGHYIALQELGRKWGRLRPVFYSTEDLLSIYPEEVESIARRDRLYVQASLMPPKGQYAMWWATQPGEQFHYSPTFELYDRLYRELNGLELRAFALILKEIGMIQEEYEVNSSTLTDSTVEIPLEGPEGVPIIVSFSQARGLRFHFHMDRTHPEYRDLFLNLFLLRLKNWRRDTLIEGIKRLDSPAYIWWRELGKRLRLQTHVDTAISAVGSVKR
;
A
#
# COMPACT_ATOMS: atom_id res chain seq x y z
N MET A 1 15.10 35.15 -1.33
CA MET A 1 14.26 34.14 -0.68
C MET A 1 12.83 34.33 -1.14
N LEU A 2 12.19 33.26 -1.57
CA LEU A 2 10.81 33.20 -2.02
C LEU A 2 9.96 32.57 -0.91
N GLU A 3 8.92 33.25 -0.46
CA GLU A 3 7.93 32.67 0.46
C GLU A 3 6.97 31.77 -0.32
N LEU A 4 6.77 30.55 0.17
CA LEU A 4 5.84 29.60 -0.43
C LEU A 4 4.41 29.87 0.07
N LEU A 5 3.46 29.82 -0.86
CA LEU A 5 2.03 29.82 -0.55
C LEU A 5 1.59 28.44 -0.10
N THR A 6 0.64 28.38 0.84
CA THR A 6 0.24 27.14 1.50
C THR A 6 -1.15 27.23 2.12
N ASN A 7 -1.83 26.09 2.27
CA ASN A 7 -3.02 25.94 3.10
C ASN A 7 -2.72 25.43 4.52
N ALA A 8 -1.45 25.39 4.94
CA ALA A 8 -1.07 25.01 6.29
C ALA A 8 -1.77 25.90 7.35
N PRO A 9 -1.99 25.39 8.57
CA PRO A 9 -2.52 26.20 9.67
C PRO A 9 -1.72 27.50 9.86
N ALA A 10 -2.41 28.61 10.11
CA ALA A 10 -1.80 29.95 10.15
C ALA A 10 -0.67 30.11 11.18
N GLN A 11 -0.67 29.29 12.23
CA GLN A 11 0.35 29.26 13.27
C GLN A 11 1.64 28.52 12.86
N TRP A 12 1.65 27.80 11.74
CA TRP A 12 2.86 27.13 11.25
C TRP A 12 3.88 28.15 10.72
N PRO A 13 5.18 27.89 10.84
CA PRO A 13 6.20 28.79 10.34
C PRO A 13 6.10 28.93 8.81
N LYS A 14 6.30 30.15 8.31
CA LYS A 14 6.38 30.41 6.88
C LYS A 14 7.61 29.75 6.28
N VAL A 15 7.45 29.09 5.14
CA VAL A 15 8.53 28.38 4.46
C VAL A 15 9.11 29.31 3.38
N LEU A 16 10.39 29.65 3.54
CA LEU A 16 11.15 30.51 2.65
C LEU A 16 12.25 29.68 1.98
N VAL A 17 12.26 29.64 0.66
CA VAL A 17 13.28 28.91 -0.12
C VAL A 17 14.19 29.89 -0.87
N GLU A 18 15.47 29.56 -1.00
CA GLU A 18 16.44 30.47 -1.62
C GLU A 18 16.29 30.54 -3.14
N ARG A 19 16.15 29.39 -3.81
CA ARG A 19 16.05 29.30 -5.26
C ARG A 19 15.33 28.04 -5.72
N ILE A 20 14.22 28.19 -6.42
CA ILE A 20 13.56 27.10 -7.14
C ILE A 20 13.99 27.14 -8.60
N ILE A 21 14.23 25.97 -9.19
CA ILE A 21 14.42 25.82 -10.63
C ILE A 21 13.07 25.40 -11.23
N PRO A 22 12.38 26.25 -12.01
CA PRO A 22 11.09 25.91 -12.61
C PRO A 22 11.30 24.99 -13.82
N SER A 23 11.51 23.70 -13.55
CA SER A 23 11.62 22.66 -14.58
C SER A 23 11.01 21.35 -14.08
N ASP A 24 10.32 20.66 -14.99
CA ASP A 24 9.74 19.33 -14.76
C ASP A 24 10.73 18.18 -14.96
N ALA A 25 11.98 18.48 -15.32
CA ALA A 25 13.02 17.48 -15.45
C ALA A 25 13.15 16.67 -14.14
N PRO A 26 13.18 15.31 -14.18
CA PRO A 26 13.15 14.48 -12.97
C PRO A 26 14.23 14.82 -11.94
N GLU A 27 15.44 15.10 -12.38
CA GLU A 27 16.57 15.51 -11.56
C GLU A 27 16.35 16.87 -10.89
N VAL A 28 15.71 17.81 -11.60
CA VAL A 28 15.36 19.12 -11.05
C VAL A 28 14.24 18.99 -10.01
N ARG A 29 13.22 18.17 -10.29
CA ARG A 29 12.14 17.89 -9.34
C ARG A 29 12.68 17.32 -8.04
N LYS A 30 13.59 16.33 -8.11
CA LYS A 30 14.25 15.77 -6.92
C LYS A 30 15.10 16.79 -6.17
N ALA A 31 15.85 17.64 -6.89
CA ALA A 31 16.65 18.70 -6.25
C ALA A 31 15.76 19.72 -5.53
N ASN A 32 14.67 20.15 -6.17
CA ASN A 32 13.67 21.05 -5.58
C ASN A 32 12.99 20.41 -4.36
N GLN A 33 12.61 19.13 -4.42
CA GLN A 33 12.03 18.38 -3.30
C GLN A 33 13.00 18.27 -2.12
N LEU A 34 14.28 17.95 -2.37
CA LEU A 34 15.30 17.87 -1.32
C LEU A 34 15.54 19.24 -0.65
N MET A 35 15.59 20.30 -1.45
CA MET A 35 15.71 21.67 -0.90
C MET A 35 14.49 22.01 -0.03
N PHE A 36 13.28 21.69 -0.49
CA PHE A 36 12.06 21.90 0.29
C PHE A 36 12.09 21.09 1.60
N ALA A 37 12.40 19.80 1.55
CA ALA A 37 12.44 18.94 2.72
C ALA A 37 13.44 19.42 3.77
N THR A 38 14.66 19.79 3.36
CA THR A 38 15.69 20.32 4.28
C THR A 38 15.32 21.67 4.87
N THR A 39 14.64 22.53 4.10
CA THR A 39 14.11 23.82 4.58
C THR A 39 13.02 23.60 5.63
N VAL A 40 12.04 22.72 5.35
CA VAL A 40 10.97 22.39 6.29
C VAL A 40 11.54 21.79 7.57
N GLU A 41 12.44 20.82 7.47
CA GLU A 41 13.06 20.19 8.64
C GLU A 41 13.76 21.21 9.54
N THR A 42 14.52 22.13 8.95
CA THR A 42 15.25 23.17 9.68
C THR A 42 14.32 24.14 10.41
N LEU A 43 13.23 24.54 9.76
CA LEU A 43 12.23 25.45 10.32
C LEU A 43 11.41 24.77 11.43
N PHE A 44 10.93 23.56 11.16
CA PHE A 44 9.97 22.86 12.01
C PHE A 44 10.60 22.41 13.33
N ARG A 45 11.89 22.08 13.32
CA ARG A 45 12.67 21.75 14.52
C ARG A 45 12.60 22.84 15.61
N LYS A 46 12.36 24.11 15.23
CA LYS A 46 12.26 25.24 16.16
C LYS A 46 10.82 25.60 16.54
N SER A 47 9.81 25.01 15.90
CA SER A 47 8.40 25.39 16.03
C SER A 47 7.52 24.33 16.70
N GLY A 48 8.10 23.27 17.26
CA GLY A 48 7.34 22.17 17.85
C GLY A 48 6.61 21.28 16.84
N LEU A 49 6.98 21.37 15.56
CA LEU A 49 6.55 20.46 14.51
C LEU A 49 7.66 19.44 14.27
N GLU A 50 7.31 18.18 14.11
CA GLU A 50 8.27 17.08 13.92
C GLU A 50 8.16 16.57 12.48
N VAL A 51 9.28 16.53 11.74
CA VAL A 51 9.34 15.81 10.47
C VAL A 51 9.51 14.33 10.78
N LEU A 52 8.57 13.50 10.32
CA LEU A 52 8.56 12.07 10.60
C LEU A 52 9.38 11.29 9.58
N GLU A 53 8.96 11.38 8.32
CA GLU A 53 9.41 10.50 7.25
C GLU A 53 9.31 11.24 5.91
N ALA A 54 10.17 10.85 4.95
CA ALA A 54 10.15 11.34 3.58
C ALA A 54 9.88 10.19 2.61
N ASP A 55 9.32 10.51 1.44
CA ASP A 55 9.01 9.58 0.35
C ASP A 55 8.20 8.35 0.82
N VAL A 56 7.18 8.59 1.64
CA VAL A 56 6.35 7.56 2.27
C VAL A 56 5.27 7.10 1.32
N LEU A 57 5.06 5.80 1.23
CA LEU A 57 3.94 5.22 0.49
C LEU A 57 2.76 5.04 1.44
N ARG A 58 1.58 5.58 1.12
CA ARG A 58 0.33 5.32 1.84
C ARG A 58 -0.63 4.48 1.01
N VAL A 59 -1.11 3.40 1.60
CA VAL A 59 -2.13 2.54 0.99
C VAL A 59 -3.51 3.14 1.27
N THR A 60 -4.31 3.21 0.21
CA THR A 60 -5.69 3.66 0.21
C THR A 60 -6.57 2.64 -0.51
N LYS A 61 -7.90 2.79 -0.44
CA LYS A 61 -8.82 1.90 -1.16
C LYS A 61 -8.69 2.02 -2.68
N GLU A 62 -8.06 3.10 -3.16
CA GLU A 62 -7.89 3.36 -4.58
C GLU A 62 -6.48 3.01 -5.07
N GLY A 63 -5.58 2.55 -4.21
CA GLY A 63 -4.19 2.26 -4.56
C GLY A 63 -3.20 2.92 -3.59
N VAL A 64 -1.97 3.09 -4.03
CA VAL A 64 -0.88 3.69 -3.25
C VAL A 64 -0.66 5.15 -3.66
N VAL A 65 -0.50 6.02 -2.68
CA VAL A 65 -0.13 7.42 -2.88
C VAL A 65 1.26 7.63 -2.30
N GLU A 66 2.13 8.28 -3.07
CA GLU A 66 3.46 8.68 -2.63
C GLU A 66 3.37 10.05 -1.95
N ILE A 67 3.91 10.13 -0.74
CA ILE A 67 3.87 11.31 0.12
C ILE A 67 5.31 11.80 0.29
N PRO A 68 5.65 12.96 -0.28
CA PRO A 68 7.02 13.47 -0.24
C PRO A 68 7.52 13.68 1.19
N LEU A 69 6.66 14.19 2.08
CA LEU A 69 7.06 14.47 3.46
C LEU A 69 5.88 14.33 4.41
N ARG A 70 6.09 13.68 5.54
CA ARG A 70 5.10 13.57 6.63
C ARG A 70 5.58 14.32 7.85
N VAL A 71 4.68 15.07 8.47
CA VAL A 71 4.98 15.86 9.67
C VAL A 71 3.94 15.61 10.75
N ARG A 72 4.37 15.73 12.00
CA ARG A 72 3.51 15.71 13.18
C ARG A 72 3.44 17.09 13.79
N ALA A 73 2.21 17.55 14.00
CA ALA A 73 1.85 18.75 14.73
C ALA A 73 1.06 18.35 15.99
N PRO A 74 0.83 19.28 16.95
CA PRO A 74 0.09 18.98 18.17
C PRO A 74 -1.34 18.44 17.95
N ASP A 75 -1.95 18.78 16.81
CA ASP A 75 -3.30 18.40 16.40
C ASP A 75 -3.36 17.20 15.44
N GLY A 76 -2.21 16.65 15.04
CA GLY A 76 -2.14 15.40 14.29
C GLY A 76 -1.02 15.33 13.26
N GLU A 77 -1.09 14.31 12.40
CA GLU A 77 -0.12 14.09 11.33
C GLU A 77 -0.64 14.64 10.00
N TYR A 78 0.24 15.27 9.23
CA TYR A 78 -0.05 15.94 7.97
C TYR A 78 0.88 15.45 6.86
N ASP A 79 0.38 15.47 5.63
CA ASP A 79 1.06 14.98 4.45
C ASP A 79 1.39 16.17 3.53
N LEU A 80 2.67 16.46 3.37
CA LEU A 80 3.16 17.68 2.73
C LEU A 80 3.50 17.41 1.27
N PHE A 81 2.98 18.27 0.41
CA PHE A 81 3.18 18.23 -1.04
C PHE A 81 3.79 19.55 -1.50
N PHE A 82 4.84 19.46 -2.31
CA PHE A 82 5.54 20.63 -2.81
C PHE A 82 5.40 20.76 -4.33
N TYR A 83 4.98 21.94 -4.77
CA TYR A 83 4.68 22.28 -6.16
C TYR A 83 5.57 23.45 -6.61
N PRO A 84 6.78 23.18 -7.13
CA PRO A 84 7.70 24.23 -7.58
C PRO A 84 7.20 24.97 -8.84
N ILE A 85 6.28 24.35 -9.59
CA ILE A 85 5.54 24.94 -10.71
C ILE A 85 4.06 24.81 -10.34
N ALA A 86 3.37 25.93 -10.19
CA ALA A 86 1.95 25.98 -9.92
C ALA A 86 1.19 26.10 -11.25
N ASP A 87 0.91 24.96 -11.89
CA ASP A 87 0.15 24.87 -13.12
C ASP A 87 -1.17 24.11 -12.93
N ALA A 88 -1.95 23.95 -14.00
CA ALA A 88 -3.20 23.19 -13.97
C ALA A 88 -3.00 21.74 -13.50
N ARG A 89 -1.87 21.12 -13.83
CA ARG A 89 -1.57 19.74 -13.41
C ARG A 89 -1.32 19.64 -11.91
N ALA A 90 -0.54 20.56 -11.35
CA ALA A 90 -0.29 20.68 -9.92
C ALA A 90 -1.59 20.92 -9.14
N ALA A 91 -2.46 21.80 -9.65
CA ALA A 91 -3.76 22.09 -9.05
C ALA A 91 -4.66 20.84 -9.09
N GLY A 92 -4.76 20.16 -10.24
CA GLY A 92 -5.50 18.91 -10.40
C GLY A 92 -5.00 17.81 -9.45
N HIS A 93 -3.68 17.64 -9.33
CA HIS A 93 -3.08 16.70 -8.38
C HIS A 93 -3.48 17.00 -6.93
N TYR A 94 -3.43 18.27 -6.52
CA TYR A 94 -3.81 18.66 -5.17
C TYR A 94 -5.31 18.48 -4.88
N ILE A 95 -6.17 18.79 -5.85
CA ILE A 95 -7.62 18.54 -5.73
C ILE A 95 -7.89 17.04 -5.55
N ALA A 96 -7.25 16.19 -6.35
CA ALA A 96 -7.37 14.73 -6.20
C ALA A 96 -6.93 14.25 -4.81
N LEU A 97 -5.85 14.81 -4.25
CA LEU A 97 -5.40 14.51 -2.88
C LEU A 97 -6.45 14.90 -1.83
N GLN A 98 -7.03 16.09 -1.96
CA GLN A 98 -8.09 16.59 -1.08
C GLN A 98 -9.34 15.70 -1.16
N GLU A 99 -9.78 15.32 -2.35
CA GLU A 99 -10.91 14.42 -2.54
C GLU A 99 -10.66 13.05 -1.91
N LEU A 100 -9.47 12.47 -2.13
CA LEU A 100 -9.08 11.19 -1.56
C LEU A 100 -8.99 11.25 -0.03
N GLY A 101 -8.42 12.32 0.51
CA GLY A 101 -8.34 12.61 1.94
C GLY A 101 -9.72 12.75 2.59
N ARG A 102 -10.63 13.50 1.98
CA ARG A 102 -12.02 13.66 2.46
C ARG A 102 -12.81 12.36 2.40
N LYS A 103 -12.61 11.55 1.36
CA LYS A 103 -13.37 10.31 1.14
C LYS A 103 -12.96 9.18 2.08
N TRP A 104 -11.66 9.06 2.38
CA TRP A 104 -11.13 7.91 3.13
C TRP A 104 -10.48 8.26 4.46
N GLY A 105 -10.15 9.52 4.73
CA GLY A 105 -9.61 9.97 6.02
C GLY A 105 -8.16 9.58 6.32
N ARG A 106 -7.47 8.91 5.40
CA ARG A 106 -6.06 8.48 5.56
C ARG A 106 -5.00 9.50 5.14
N LEU A 107 -5.42 10.58 4.49
CA LEU A 107 -4.55 11.65 4.02
C LEU A 107 -5.01 12.99 4.59
N ARG A 108 -4.06 13.80 5.04
CA ARG A 108 -4.26 15.20 5.45
C ARG A 108 -3.33 16.11 4.65
N PRO A 109 -3.67 16.35 3.37
CA PRO A 109 -2.75 17.03 2.45
C PRO A 109 -2.60 18.52 2.77
N VAL A 110 -1.36 18.97 2.83
CA VAL A 110 -0.93 20.36 2.92
C VAL A 110 -0.04 20.66 1.72
N PHE A 111 -0.37 21.67 0.93
CA PHE A 111 0.48 22.08 -0.19
C PHE A 111 1.44 23.20 0.21
N TYR A 112 2.57 23.24 -0.47
CA TYR A 112 3.44 24.40 -0.57
C TYR A 112 3.72 24.65 -2.04
N SER A 113 3.52 25.88 -2.51
CA SER A 113 3.67 26.25 -3.92
C SER A 113 4.29 27.63 -4.09
N THR A 114 4.82 27.89 -5.29
CA THR A 114 5.38 29.21 -5.66
C THR A 114 4.31 30.26 -5.95
N GLU A 115 3.14 29.84 -6.41
CA GLU A 115 1.98 30.69 -6.73
C GLU A 115 0.70 30.09 -6.13
N ASP A 116 -0.41 30.83 -6.17
CA ASP A 116 -1.65 30.43 -5.53
C ASP A 116 -2.30 29.26 -6.30
N LEU A 117 -2.02 28.04 -5.82
CA LEU A 117 -2.51 26.80 -6.42
C LEU A 117 -4.04 26.71 -6.44
N LEU A 118 -4.72 27.35 -5.50
CA LEU A 118 -6.18 27.31 -5.37
C LEU A 118 -6.89 28.27 -6.35
N SER A 119 -6.14 29.21 -6.93
CA SER A 119 -6.66 30.13 -7.96
C SER A 119 -6.70 29.49 -9.36
N ILE A 120 -6.07 28.33 -9.53
CA ILE A 120 -5.93 27.63 -10.80
C ILE A 120 -7.02 26.56 -10.91
N TYR A 121 -7.82 26.61 -11.98
CA TYR A 121 -8.87 25.64 -12.26
C TYR A 121 -8.37 24.60 -13.26
N PRO A 122 -8.13 23.34 -12.85
CA PRO A 122 -7.74 22.29 -13.78
C PRO A 122 -8.92 21.86 -14.65
N GLU A 123 -8.63 21.56 -15.92
CA GLU A 123 -9.63 20.98 -16.85
C GLU A 123 -9.95 19.53 -16.48
N GLU A 124 -8.96 18.77 -16.03
CA GLU A 124 -9.08 17.37 -15.66
C GLU A 124 -8.39 17.07 -14.32
N VAL A 125 -9.02 16.19 -13.53
CA VAL A 125 -8.49 15.68 -12.26
C VAL A 125 -8.17 14.21 -12.42
N GLU A 126 -6.89 13.88 -12.60
CA GLU A 126 -6.41 12.51 -12.76
C GLU A 126 -6.39 11.72 -11.44
N SER A 127 -6.50 10.39 -11.53
CA SER A 127 -6.31 9.50 -10.39
C SER A 127 -4.85 9.48 -9.95
N ILE A 128 -4.58 9.98 -8.75
CA ILE A 128 -3.24 9.98 -8.14
C ILE A 128 -2.83 8.63 -7.52
N ALA A 129 -3.81 7.77 -7.21
CA ALA A 129 -3.55 6.50 -6.55
C ALA A 129 -3.03 5.46 -7.56
N ARG A 130 -1.80 5.01 -7.33
CA ARG A 130 -1.11 4.03 -8.17
C ARG A 130 -1.53 2.61 -7.85
N ARG A 131 -1.70 1.80 -8.91
CA ARG A 131 -2.21 0.41 -8.85
C ARG A 131 -1.34 -0.56 -9.66
N ASP A 132 -0.22 -0.07 -10.17
CA ASP A 132 0.67 -0.78 -11.08
C ASP A 132 1.60 -1.76 -10.34
N ARG A 133 1.77 -1.58 -9.03
CA ARG A 133 2.67 -2.38 -8.19
C ARG A 133 2.10 -2.59 -6.79
N LEU A 134 2.60 -3.60 -6.08
CA LEU A 134 2.32 -3.82 -4.66
C LEU A 134 3.24 -3.03 -3.72
N TYR A 135 4.35 -2.50 -4.25
CA TYR A 135 5.38 -1.79 -3.48
C TYR A 135 5.90 -2.60 -2.30
N VAL A 136 6.09 -3.90 -2.53
CA VAL A 136 6.71 -4.82 -1.59
C VAL A 136 8.19 -4.98 -1.90
N GLN A 137 8.97 -5.28 -0.87
CA GLN A 137 10.38 -5.62 -0.98
C GLN A 137 10.66 -6.93 -0.23
N ALA A 138 11.59 -7.74 -0.73
CA ALA A 138 12.01 -8.93 -0.01
C ALA A 138 12.74 -8.53 1.28
N SER A 139 12.39 -9.16 2.40
CA SER A 139 13.06 -8.99 3.68
C SER A 139 13.78 -10.27 4.07
N LEU A 140 15.05 -10.15 4.44
CA LEU A 140 15.85 -11.29 4.89
C LEU A 140 15.48 -11.72 6.32
N MET A 141 14.93 -10.81 7.12
CA MET A 141 14.70 -11.00 8.54
C MET A 141 13.37 -10.36 8.97
N PRO A 142 12.24 -11.09 8.87
CA PRO A 142 10.98 -10.57 9.38
C PRO A 142 11.10 -10.32 10.90
N PRO A 143 10.47 -9.25 11.41
CA PRO A 143 10.33 -9.06 12.85
C PRO A 143 9.77 -10.32 13.52
N LYS A 144 10.29 -10.66 14.70
CA LYS A 144 9.76 -11.75 15.51
C LYS A 144 8.34 -11.42 15.96
N GLY A 145 7.47 -12.40 15.91
CA GLY A 145 6.09 -12.26 16.34
C GLY A 145 5.19 -13.34 15.78
N GLN A 146 3.89 -13.14 15.93
CA GLN A 146 2.86 -13.98 15.31
C GLN A 146 2.36 -13.31 14.04
N TYR A 147 2.25 -14.11 12.97
CA TYR A 147 1.74 -13.65 11.68
C TYR A 147 0.51 -14.48 11.31
N ALA A 148 -0.58 -13.82 10.95
CA ALA A 148 -1.82 -14.48 10.58
C ALA A 148 -2.46 -13.83 9.36
N MET A 149 -3.27 -14.59 8.62
CA MET A 149 -4.11 -14.04 7.55
C MET A 149 -5.19 -13.12 8.14
N TRP A 150 -5.66 -13.46 9.34
CA TRP A 150 -6.65 -12.71 10.10
C TRP A 150 -6.57 -13.07 11.57
N TRP A 151 -6.94 -12.13 12.44
CA TRP A 151 -7.14 -12.34 13.87
C TRP A 151 -8.25 -11.41 14.36
N ALA A 152 -8.93 -11.83 15.41
CA ALA A 152 -9.92 -11.02 16.11
C ALA A 152 -9.22 -9.87 16.85
N THR A 153 -9.69 -8.65 16.62
CA THR A 153 -9.27 -7.46 17.38
C THR A 153 -10.18 -7.16 18.56
N GLN A 154 -11.41 -7.65 18.52
CA GLN A 154 -12.38 -7.53 19.61
C GLN A 154 -12.96 -8.90 19.97
N PRO A 155 -13.32 -9.13 21.24
CA PRO A 155 -14.00 -10.35 21.66
C PRO A 155 -15.27 -10.60 20.83
N GLY A 156 -15.41 -11.81 20.31
CA GLY A 156 -16.59 -12.24 19.56
C GLY A 156 -16.54 -11.96 18.05
N GLU A 157 -15.50 -11.28 17.54
CA GLU A 157 -15.28 -11.20 16.10
C GLU A 157 -15.03 -12.59 15.49
N GLN A 158 -15.60 -12.84 14.32
CA GLN A 158 -15.46 -14.11 13.60
C GLN A 158 -14.97 -13.85 12.19
N PHE A 159 -14.03 -14.66 11.72
CA PHE A 159 -13.37 -14.44 10.44
C PHE A 159 -14.35 -14.37 9.27
N HIS A 160 -15.31 -15.29 9.16
CA HIS A 160 -16.22 -15.35 8.00
C HIS A 160 -17.21 -14.18 7.91
N TYR A 161 -17.32 -13.36 8.95
CA TYR A 161 -18.08 -12.10 8.93
C TYR A 161 -17.18 -10.86 8.74
N SER A 162 -15.85 -11.05 8.66
CA SER A 162 -14.91 -9.94 8.52
C SER A 162 -14.79 -9.46 7.07
N PRO A 163 -14.48 -8.17 6.83
CA PRO A 163 -14.13 -7.67 5.50
C PRO A 163 -12.93 -8.41 4.88
N THR A 164 -11.99 -8.83 5.72
CA THR A 164 -10.82 -9.62 5.30
C THR A 164 -11.23 -10.93 4.64
N PHE A 165 -12.27 -11.63 5.13
CA PHE A 165 -12.76 -12.86 4.51
C PHE A 165 -13.32 -12.59 3.10
N GLU A 166 -14.09 -11.52 2.91
CA GLU A 166 -14.59 -11.15 1.58
C GLU A 166 -13.46 -10.86 0.60
N LEU A 167 -12.38 -10.22 1.07
CA LEU A 167 -11.21 -9.93 0.25
C LEU A 167 -10.48 -11.21 -0.15
N TYR A 168 -10.25 -12.14 0.78
CA TYR A 168 -9.68 -13.45 0.43
C TYR A 168 -10.61 -14.25 -0.48
N ASP A 169 -11.92 -14.22 -0.26
CA ASP A 169 -12.87 -14.92 -1.12
C ASP A 169 -12.82 -14.44 -2.57
N ARG A 170 -12.75 -13.11 -2.75
CA ARG A 170 -12.50 -12.51 -4.06
C ARG A 170 -11.14 -12.93 -4.61
N LEU A 171 -10.08 -12.90 -3.81
CA LEU A 171 -8.74 -13.31 -4.24
C LEU A 171 -8.71 -14.75 -4.74
N TYR A 172 -9.20 -15.71 -3.96
CA TYR A 172 -9.24 -17.11 -4.34
C TYR A 172 -10.08 -17.35 -5.59
N ARG A 173 -11.18 -16.62 -5.76
CA ARG A 173 -11.98 -16.67 -7.00
C ARG A 173 -11.26 -16.08 -8.21
N GLU A 174 -10.60 -14.93 -8.05
CA GLU A 174 -9.85 -14.29 -9.14
C GLU A 174 -8.65 -15.13 -9.57
N LEU A 175 -7.99 -15.76 -8.59
CA LEU A 175 -6.80 -16.59 -8.76
C LEU A 175 -7.08 -18.04 -9.14
N ASN A 176 -8.33 -18.50 -9.16
CA ASN A 176 -8.67 -19.89 -9.47
C ASN A 176 -8.00 -20.36 -10.79
N GLY A 177 -7.01 -21.25 -10.67
CA GLY A 177 -6.22 -21.80 -11.77
C GLY A 177 -5.03 -20.92 -12.23
N LEU A 178 -4.75 -19.84 -11.50
CA LEU A 178 -3.71 -18.84 -11.76
C LEU A 178 -2.81 -18.60 -10.54
N GLU A 179 -2.94 -19.39 -9.48
CA GLU A 179 -2.27 -19.16 -8.20
C GLU A 179 -0.74 -19.15 -8.36
N LEU A 180 -0.20 -20.09 -9.12
CA LEU A 180 1.23 -20.19 -9.39
C LEU A 180 1.75 -18.96 -10.15
N ARG A 181 0.99 -18.49 -11.16
CA ARG A 181 1.36 -17.31 -11.95
C ARG A 181 1.27 -16.03 -11.12
N ALA A 182 0.28 -15.92 -10.25
CA ALA A 182 0.18 -14.80 -9.33
C ALA A 182 1.29 -14.82 -8.26
N PHE A 183 1.75 -16.00 -7.84
CA PHE A 183 2.95 -16.09 -7.01
C PHE A 183 4.21 -15.69 -7.79
N ALA A 184 4.36 -16.11 -9.05
CA ALA A 184 5.44 -15.66 -9.93
C ALA A 184 5.42 -14.14 -10.14
N LEU A 185 4.24 -13.53 -10.25
CA LEU A 185 4.09 -12.07 -10.32
C LEU A 185 4.70 -11.39 -9.09
N ILE A 186 4.47 -11.92 -7.88
CA ILE A 186 5.07 -11.39 -6.65
C ILE A 186 6.60 -11.56 -6.68
N LEU A 187 7.09 -12.74 -7.07
CA LEU A 187 8.52 -13.01 -7.18
C LEU A 187 9.22 -12.07 -8.17
N LYS A 188 8.56 -11.76 -9.28
CA LYS A 188 9.03 -10.77 -10.26
C LYS A 188 9.03 -9.36 -9.69
N GLU A 189 7.98 -8.96 -8.95
CA GLU A 189 7.90 -7.64 -8.32
C GLU A 189 9.01 -7.39 -7.28
N ILE A 190 9.44 -8.43 -6.57
CA ILE A 190 10.54 -8.37 -5.60
C ILE A 190 11.92 -8.68 -6.20
N GLY A 191 12.00 -8.91 -7.52
CA GLY A 191 13.26 -9.13 -8.22
C GLY A 191 13.92 -10.50 -7.98
N MET A 192 13.18 -11.49 -7.49
CA MET A 192 13.69 -12.85 -7.30
C MET A 192 13.72 -13.67 -8.60
N ILE A 193 12.92 -13.28 -9.60
CA ILE A 193 12.92 -13.82 -10.96
C ILE A 193 12.79 -12.67 -11.97
N GLN A 194 13.16 -12.91 -13.24
CA GLN A 194 12.98 -11.93 -14.32
C GLN A 194 11.68 -12.18 -15.09
N GLU A 195 11.35 -13.46 -15.32
CA GLU A 195 10.19 -13.87 -16.11
C GLU A 195 9.30 -14.89 -15.41
N GLU A 196 7.98 -14.80 -15.66
CA GLU A 196 6.97 -15.64 -14.99
C GLU A 196 7.19 -17.15 -15.21
N TYR A 197 7.76 -17.54 -16.35
CA TYR A 197 7.96 -18.96 -16.70
C TYR A 197 9.11 -19.64 -15.94
N GLU A 198 9.96 -18.87 -15.24
CA GLU A 198 11.02 -19.41 -14.38
C GLU A 198 10.44 -20.21 -13.21
N VAL A 199 9.17 -19.95 -12.86
CA VAL A 199 8.44 -20.64 -11.81
C VAL A 199 7.45 -21.61 -12.47
N ASN A 200 7.69 -22.91 -12.30
CA ASN A 200 6.80 -23.95 -12.80
C ASN A 200 6.41 -24.93 -11.68
N SER A 201 5.35 -25.72 -11.88
CA SER A 201 4.88 -26.67 -10.87
C SER A 201 5.91 -27.72 -10.50
N SER A 202 6.87 -28.03 -11.37
CA SER A 202 7.99 -28.93 -11.05
C SER A 202 9.06 -28.30 -10.16
N THR A 203 9.19 -26.96 -10.16
CA THR A 203 10.15 -26.24 -9.30
C THR A 203 9.65 -26.08 -7.86
N LEU A 204 8.34 -26.14 -7.63
CA LEU A 204 7.72 -26.04 -6.32
C LEU A 204 7.24 -27.42 -5.86
N THR A 205 8.00 -28.03 -4.96
CA THR A 205 7.59 -29.25 -4.24
C THR A 205 6.26 -29.03 -3.49
N ASP A 206 5.62 -30.09 -3.00
CA ASP A 206 4.41 -29.99 -2.14
C ASP A 206 4.65 -29.21 -0.82
N SER A 207 5.87 -28.74 -0.57
CA SER A 207 6.19 -27.90 0.57
C SER A 207 5.63 -26.48 0.42
N THR A 208 5.40 -25.83 1.57
CA THR A 208 5.01 -24.42 1.58
C THR A 208 6.25 -23.56 1.45
N VAL A 209 6.28 -22.68 0.45
CA VAL A 209 7.28 -21.62 0.32
C VAL A 209 6.80 -20.41 1.10
N GLU A 210 7.67 -19.83 1.92
CA GLU A 210 7.40 -18.63 2.71
C GLU A 210 8.46 -17.58 2.42
N ILE A 211 8.02 -16.37 2.08
CA ILE A 211 8.89 -15.25 1.71
C ILE A 211 8.51 -14.07 2.61
N PRO A 212 9.41 -13.65 3.50
CA PRO A 212 9.22 -12.44 4.27
C PRO A 212 9.34 -11.22 3.36
N LEU A 213 8.39 -10.30 3.49
CA LEU A 213 8.29 -9.08 2.75
C LEU A 213 8.15 -7.88 3.68
N GLU A 214 8.59 -6.72 3.22
CA GLU A 214 8.18 -5.42 3.73
C GLU A 214 7.20 -4.81 2.74
N GLY A 215 5.98 -4.53 3.19
CA GLY A 215 4.95 -3.88 2.39
C GLY A 215 5.04 -2.35 2.42
N PRO A 216 4.14 -1.65 1.70
CA PRO A 216 4.02 -0.21 1.81
C PRO A 216 3.80 0.21 3.27
N GLU A 217 4.20 1.42 3.65
CA GLU A 217 4.16 1.88 5.06
C GLU A 217 5.08 1.06 6.01
N GLY A 218 6.04 0.29 5.49
CA GLY A 218 7.01 -0.47 6.28
C GLY A 218 6.41 -1.66 7.03
N VAL A 219 5.23 -2.14 6.63
CA VAL A 219 4.51 -3.19 7.36
C VAL A 219 5.11 -4.56 7.03
N PRO A 220 5.51 -5.37 8.04
CA PRO A 220 6.03 -6.70 7.80
C PRO A 220 4.92 -7.67 7.40
N ILE A 221 5.15 -8.39 6.29
CA ILE A 221 4.23 -9.36 5.70
C ILE A 221 5.00 -10.65 5.43
N ILE A 222 4.37 -11.80 5.57
CA ILE A 222 4.88 -13.07 5.03
C ILE A 222 3.96 -13.49 3.89
N VAL A 223 4.52 -13.68 2.70
CA VAL A 223 3.82 -14.34 1.61
C VAL A 223 4.09 -15.82 1.68
N SER A 224 3.04 -16.64 1.70
CA SER A 224 3.18 -18.09 1.60
C SER A 224 2.48 -18.64 0.36
N PHE A 225 3.07 -19.67 -0.23
CA PHE A 225 2.51 -20.38 -1.38
C PHE A 225 2.66 -21.89 -1.21
N SER A 226 1.62 -22.64 -1.58
CA SER A 226 1.65 -24.09 -1.77
C SER A 226 0.65 -24.48 -2.84
N GLN A 227 0.84 -25.61 -3.53
CA GLN A 227 -0.12 -26.05 -4.56
C GLN A 227 -1.52 -26.33 -3.96
N ALA A 228 -1.57 -26.87 -2.73
CA ALA A 228 -2.82 -27.24 -2.07
C ALA A 228 -3.61 -26.05 -1.51
N ARG A 229 -2.94 -24.97 -1.07
CA ARG A 229 -3.60 -23.82 -0.41
C ARG A 229 -3.47 -22.51 -1.18
N GLY A 230 -2.72 -22.50 -2.28
CA GLY A 230 -2.47 -21.32 -3.08
C GLY A 230 -1.66 -20.24 -2.36
N LEU A 231 -1.80 -19.02 -2.85
CA LEU A 231 -1.14 -17.82 -2.35
C LEU A 231 -1.86 -17.25 -1.12
N ARG A 232 -1.11 -16.92 -0.07
CA ARG A 232 -1.61 -16.30 1.15
C ARG A 232 -0.68 -15.19 1.61
N PHE A 233 -1.28 -14.15 2.20
CA PHE A 233 -0.57 -13.07 2.88
C PHE A 233 -0.79 -13.22 4.38
N HIS A 234 0.26 -13.11 5.17
CA HIS A 234 0.19 -13.17 6.62
C HIS A 234 0.76 -11.88 7.18
N PHE A 235 0.04 -11.24 8.09
CA PHE A 235 0.38 -9.93 8.63
C PHE A 235 0.77 -10.07 10.10
N HIS A 236 1.72 -9.25 10.55
CA HIS A 236 2.18 -9.27 11.93
C HIS A 236 1.09 -8.75 12.88
N MET A 237 0.64 -9.59 13.81
CA MET A 237 -0.53 -9.28 14.64
C MET A 237 -0.38 -8.02 15.49
N ASP A 238 0.82 -7.77 16.04
CA ASP A 238 1.08 -6.60 16.89
C ASP A 238 1.50 -5.33 16.13
N ARG A 239 1.82 -5.44 14.83
CA ARG A 239 2.39 -4.32 14.05
C ARG A 239 1.52 -3.89 12.88
N THR A 240 0.48 -4.66 12.55
CA THR A 240 -0.41 -4.37 11.43
C THR A 240 -1.79 -3.99 11.95
N HIS A 241 -2.25 -2.78 11.62
CA HIS A 241 -3.64 -2.40 11.87
C HIS A 241 -4.58 -3.20 10.93
N PRO A 242 -5.76 -3.66 11.39
CA PRO A 242 -6.70 -4.41 10.54
C PRO A 242 -7.07 -3.68 9.25
N GLU A 243 -7.19 -2.36 9.31
CA GLU A 243 -7.46 -1.53 8.14
C GLU A 243 -6.35 -1.66 7.08
N TYR A 244 -5.07 -1.64 7.49
CA TYR A 244 -3.96 -1.82 6.56
C TYR A 244 -4.02 -3.18 5.88
N ARG A 245 -4.29 -4.25 6.64
CA ARG A 245 -4.45 -5.61 6.10
C ARG A 245 -5.48 -5.63 4.97
N ASP A 246 -6.65 -5.04 5.19
CA ASP A 246 -7.72 -5.01 4.19
C ASP A 246 -7.36 -4.14 2.98
N LEU A 247 -6.70 -3.00 3.21
CA LEU A 247 -6.21 -2.12 2.15
C LEU A 247 -5.14 -2.80 1.28
N PHE A 248 -4.21 -3.53 1.88
CA PHE A 248 -3.18 -4.27 1.16
C PHE A 248 -3.79 -5.40 0.30
N LEU A 249 -4.73 -6.17 0.85
CA LEU A 249 -5.42 -7.22 0.08
C LEU A 249 -6.22 -6.62 -1.10
N ASN A 250 -6.85 -5.47 -0.88
CA ASN A 250 -7.51 -4.73 -1.96
C ASN A 250 -6.52 -4.20 -3.01
N LEU A 251 -5.36 -3.69 -2.59
CA LEU A 251 -4.28 -3.29 -3.51
C LEU A 251 -3.85 -4.48 -4.38
N PHE A 252 -3.70 -5.67 -3.80
CA PHE A 252 -3.38 -6.87 -4.56
C PHE A 252 -4.48 -7.25 -5.56
N LEU A 253 -5.76 -7.15 -5.19
CA LEU A 253 -6.88 -7.33 -6.14
C LEU A 253 -6.83 -6.32 -7.30
N LEU A 254 -6.55 -5.05 -7.01
CA LEU A 254 -6.41 -4.01 -8.04
C LEU A 254 -5.22 -4.33 -8.97
N ARG A 255 -4.10 -4.77 -8.42
CA ARG A 255 -2.92 -5.18 -9.18
C ARG A 255 -3.21 -6.37 -10.09
N LEU A 256 -3.93 -7.38 -9.58
CA LEU A 256 -4.35 -8.55 -10.37
C LEU A 256 -5.25 -8.15 -11.54
N LYS A 257 -6.19 -7.22 -11.32
CA LYS A 257 -7.04 -6.71 -12.40
C LYS A 257 -6.22 -6.08 -13.53
N ASN A 258 -5.24 -5.25 -13.18
CA ASN A 258 -4.33 -4.66 -14.16
C ASN A 258 -3.48 -5.72 -14.86
N TRP A 259 -2.87 -6.64 -14.10
CA TRP A 259 -2.05 -7.72 -14.64
C TRP A 259 -2.83 -8.58 -15.66
N ARG A 260 -4.08 -8.94 -15.37
CA ARG A 260 -4.93 -9.73 -16.30
C ARG A 260 -5.23 -8.99 -17.60
N ARG A 261 -5.47 -7.68 -17.52
CA ARG A 261 -5.69 -6.83 -18.70
C ARG A 261 -4.43 -6.79 -19.57
N ASP A 262 -3.27 -6.64 -18.95
CA ASP A 262 -1.99 -6.48 -19.66
C ASP A 262 -1.52 -7.81 -20.30
N THR A 263 -1.91 -8.94 -19.72
CA THR A 263 -1.49 -10.28 -20.17
C THR A 263 -2.51 -11.01 -21.04
N LEU A 264 -3.63 -10.37 -21.39
CA LEU A 264 -4.74 -10.95 -22.18
C LEU A 264 -5.17 -12.35 -21.69
N ILE A 265 -5.16 -12.57 -20.38
CA ILE A 265 -5.60 -13.83 -19.76
C ILE A 265 -7.14 -13.85 -19.75
N GLU A 266 -7.72 -13.94 -20.94
CA GLU A 266 -9.14 -14.20 -21.18
C GLU A 266 -9.31 -15.65 -21.67
N GLY A 267 -10.33 -16.34 -21.18
CA GLY A 267 -10.77 -17.61 -21.78
C GLY A 267 -10.14 -18.92 -21.28
N ILE A 268 -9.33 -18.93 -20.21
CA ILE A 268 -8.94 -20.21 -19.59
C ILE A 268 -10.18 -20.81 -18.91
N LYS A 269 -10.70 -21.93 -19.43
CA LYS A 269 -11.75 -22.73 -18.78
C LYS A 269 -11.25 -23.20 -17.42
N ARG A 270 -11.82 -22.64 -16.35
CA ARG A 270 -11.40 -22.90 -14.96
C ARG A 270 -12.03 -24.20 -14.46
N LEU A 271 -11.27 -25.29 -14.43
CA LEU A 271 -11.51 -26.32 -13.43
C LEU A 271 -11.15 -25.74 -12.07
N ASP A 272 -11.96 -26.00 -11.05
CA ASP A 272 -11.69 -25.52 -9.70
C ASP A 272 -10.32 -26.05 -9.23
N SER A 273 -9.38 -25.15 -8.96
CA SER A 273 -8.04 -25.48 -8.48
C SER A 273 -8.11 -26.10 -7.08
N PRO A 274 -7.10 -26.91 -6.67
CA PRO A 274 -7.01 -27.42 -5.30
C PRO A 274 -7.09 -26.31 -4.25
N ALA A 275 -6.42 -25.18 -4.49
CA ALA A 275 -6.44 -24.02 -3.61
C ALA A 275 -7.83 -23.39 -3.47
N TYR A 276 -8.56 -23.24 -4.58
CA TYR A 276 -9.91 -22.69 -4.56
C TYR A 276 -10.90 -23.63 -3.88
N ILE A 277 -10.80 -24.95 -4.14
CA ILE A 277 -11.60 -25.96 -3.44
C ILE A 277 -11.33 -25.91 -1.93
N TRP A 278 -10.06 -25.89 -1.53
CA TRP A 278 -9.66 -25.79 -0.14
C TRP A 278 -10.27 -24.55 0.54
N TRP A 279 -10.22 -23.39 -0.13
CA TRP A 279 -10.80 -22.15 0.40
C TRP A 279 -12.31 -22.25 0.58
N ARG A 280 -13.03 -22.80 -0.41
CA ARG A 280 -14.48 -23.01 -0.32
C ARG A 280 -14.85 -23.95 0.83
N GLU A 281 -14.11 -25.04 1.01
CA GLU A 281 -14.33 -25.98 2.11
C GLU A 281 -13.98 -25.38 3.48
N LEU A 282 -12.96 -24.53 3.56
CA LEU A 282 -12.70 -23.72 4.76
C LEU A 282 -13.89 -22.81 5.08
N GLY A 283 -14.39 -22.05 4.09
CA GLY A 283 -15.54 -21.17 4.27
C GLY A 283 -16.81 -21.89 4.72
N LYS A 284 -17.09 -23.10 4.19
CA LYS A 284 -18.20 -23.95 4.66
C LYS A 284 -18.02 -24.37 6.12
N ARG A 285 -16.81 -24.83 6.50
CA ARG A 285 -16.53 -25.25 7.89
C ARG A 285 -16.69 -24.10 8.88
N LEU A 286 -16.16 -22.92 8.55
CA LEU A 286 -16.26 -21.73 9.41
C LEU A 286 -17.72 -21.34 9.70
N ARG A 287 -18.61 -21.46 8.70
CA ARG A 287 -20.05 -21.19 8.88
C ARG A 287 -20.79 -22.23 9.71
N LEU A 288 -20.26 -23.45 9.78
CA LEU A 288 -20.84 -24.55 10.55
C LEU A 288 -20.28 -24.64 11.97
N GLN A 289 -19.14 -24.01 12.25
CA GLN A 289 -18.52 -24.00 13.56
C GLN A 289 -19.16 -22.92 14.45
N THR A 290 -19.58 -23.34 15.65
CA THR A 290 -20.07 -22.45 16.72
C THR A 290 -18.93 -21.87 17.58
N HIS A 291 -17.69 -22.31 17.35
CA HIS A 291 -16.50 -21.85 18.07
C HIS A 291 -15.86 -20.66 17.35
N VAL A 292 -15.44 -19.67 18.14
CA VAL A 292 -14.77 -18.45 17.66
C VAL A 292 -13.29 -18.76 17.45
N ASP A 293 -12.89 -19.01 16.20
CA ASP A 293 -11.46 -19.03 15.85
C ASP A 293 -10.88 -17.62 16.09
N THR A 294 -9.86 -17.53 16.95
CA THR A 294 -9.23 -16.25 17.30
C THR A 294 -8.21 -15.78 16.26
N ALA A 295 -7.71 -16.68 15.40
CA ALA A 295 -6.82 -16.37 14.29
C ALA A 295 -6.85 -17.45 13.19
N ILE A 296 -6.61 -17.04 11.93
CA ILE A 296 -6.60 -17.93 10.76
C ILE A 296 -5.20 -17.98 10.14
N SER A 297 -4.69 -19.23 10.05
CA SER A 297 -3.35 -19.60 9.57
C SER A 297 -2.23 -18.74 10.15
N ALA A 298 -1.99 -18.93 11.44
CA ALA A 298 -0.75 -18.52 12.08
C ALA A 298 0.40 -19.30 11.42
N VAL A 299 1.21 -18.65 10.59
CA VAL A 299 2.54 -19.18 10.26
C VAL A 299 3.35 -19.07 11.55
N GLY A 300 4.12 -20.11 11.86
CA GLY A 300 4.74 -20.34 13.15
C GLY A 300 5.26 -19.08 13.82
N SER A 301 5.11 -19.00 15.15
CA SER A 301 5.85 -18.03 15.94
C SER A 301 7.30 -18.07 15.47
N VAL A 302 7.82 -16.97 14.92
CA VAL A 302 9.24 -16.89 14.51
C VAL A 302 10.05 -16.89 15.81
N LYS A 303 10.22 -18.08 16.39
CA LYS A 303 11.04 -18.36 17.57
C LYS A 303 12.42 -18.71 17.03
N ARG A 304 13.41 -17.93 17.45
CA ARG A 304 14.81 -18.37 17.35
C ARG A 304 15.03 -19.51 18.34
#